data_AF-A0A9P6H0G1-F1
#
_entry.id   AF-A0A9P6H0G1-F1
#
_cell.length_a   1.000
_cell.length_b   1.000
_cell.length_c   1.000
_cell.angle_alpha   90.00
_cell.angle_beta   90.00
_cell.angle_gamma   90.00
#
_symmetry.space_group_name_H-M   'P 1'
#
loop_
_entity.id
_entity.type
_entity.pdbx_description
1 polymer ?
#
loop_
_entity_poly.entity_id
_entity_poly.type
_entity_poly.pdbx_seq_one_letter_code
_entity_poly.pdbx_strand_id
1 'polypeptide(L)'
;MQNHNNEVFDMATAVKTVRPFEGEEGEDIDTWWRDLLLIGEVACWTEDNITRVAIMCLIGKALSWASQVLRGKIDQITLETLIAMTKKRFGSSSNKEVALTKFINLPTAKSNQEYSEMLRMATAINEKDIITRQTLAQMVVQNTPSDIRGCLYQAGLAANS
;
A
#
# COMPACT_ATOMS: atom_id res chain seq x y z
N MET A 1 23.17 -42.35 -11.00
CA MET A 1 21.94 -42.34 -11.82
C MET A 1 21.00 -41.34 -11.17
N GLN A 2 20.97 -40.10 -11.67
CA GLN A 2 20.07 -39.05 -11.19
C GLN A 2 18.76 -39.13 -11.97
N ASN A 3 17.69 -39.59 -11.33
CA ASN A 3 16.33 -39.34 -11.80
C ASN A 3 15.91 -38.00 -11.21
N HIS A 4 16.14 -36.91 -11.94
CA HIS A 4 15.37 -35.68 -11.73
C HIS A 4 13.99 -35.95 -12.35
N ASN A 5 13.03 -36.34 -11.51
CA ASN A 5 11.62 -36.17 -11.87
C ASN A 5 11.43 -34.67 -12.07
N ASN A 6 11.25 -34.27 -13.33
CA ASN A 6 10.82 -32.93 -13.70
C ASN A 6 9.34 -32.84 -13.30
N GLU A 7 9.06 -32.72 -12.00
CA GLU A 7 7.71 -32.54 -11.50
C GLU A 7 7.17 -31.23 -12.07
N VAL A 8 6.31 -31.38 -13.07
CA VAL A 8 5.64 -30.25 -13.71
C VAL A 8 4.80 -29.58 -12.63
N PHE A 9 5.07 -28.31 -12.38
CA PHE A 9 4.31 -27.50 -11.44
C PHE A 9 2.81 -27.52 -11.80
N ASP A 10 1.97 -28.02 -10.88
CA ASP A 10 0.52 -28.04 -11.07
C ASP A 10 -0.08 -26.65 -10.83
N MET A 11 -0.09 -25.86 -11.90
CA MET A 11 -0.63 -24.52 -11.93
C MET A 11 -2.13 -24.46 -11.58
N ALA A 12 -2.90 -25.49 -11.94
CA ALA A 12 -4.35 -25.49 -11.71
C ALA A 12 -4.68 -25.64 -10.22
N THR A 13 -3.91 -26.45 -9.51
CA THR A 13 -4.03 -26.57 -8.05
C THR A 13 -3.51 -25.31 -7.37
N ALA A 14 -2.39 -24.76 -7.81
CA ALA A 14 -1.83 -23.53 -7.23
C ALA A 14 -2.83 -22.35 -7.30
N VAL A 15 -3.44 -22.11 -8.46
CA VAL A 15 -4.43 -21.02 -8.64
C VAL A 15 -5.67 -21.20 -7.76
N LYS A 16 -6.06 -22.43 -7.41
CA LYS A 16 -7.19 -22.69 -6.49
C LYS A 16 -6.87 -22.37 -5.05
N THR A 17 -5.59 -22.39 -4.66
CA THR A 17 -5.16 -22.10 -3.28
C THR A 17 -5.07 -20.60 -2.99
N VAL A 18 -4.90 -19.79 -4.03
CA VAL A 18 -4.76 -18.34 -3.91
C VAL A 18 -6.11 -17.68 -4.17
N ARG A 19 -6.51 -16.75 -3.30
CA ARG A 19 -7.72 -15.95 -3.49
C ARG A 19 -7.59 -15.13 -4.80
N PRO A 20 -8.61 -15.09 -5.67
CA PRO A 20 -8.60 -14.19 -6.82
C PRO A 20 -8.57 -12.71 -6.42
N PHE A 21 -8.02 -11.86 -7.28
CA PHE A 21 -8.00 -10.41 -7.08
C PHE A 21 -8.72 -9.70 -8.24
N GLU A 22 -9.78 -8.95 -7.92
CA GLU A 22 -10.61 -8.24 -8.91
C GLU A 22 -10.13 -6.82 -9.17
N GLY A 23 -9.50 -6.20 -8.18
CA GLY A 23 -9.08 -4.79 -8.24
C GLY A 23 -10.23 -3.82 -8.00
N GLU A 24 -11.21 -4.22 -7.18
CA GLU A 24 -12.37 -3.42 -6.79
C GLU A 24 -12.10 -2.51 -5.59
N GLU A 25 -12.94 -1.49 -5.41
CA GLU A 25 -12.87 -0.59 -4.24
C GLU A 25 -13.17 -1.38 -2.96
N GLY A 26 -12.15 -1.49 -2.09
CA GLY A 26 -12.22 -2.25 -0.84
C GLY A 26 -11.31 -3.48 -0.80
N GLU A 27 -10.74 -3.89 -1.94
CA GLU A 27 -9.67 -4.88 -1.93
C GLU A 27 -8.32 -4.25 -1.58
N ASP A 28 -7.54 -4.94 -0.76
CA ASP A 28 -6.20 -4.51 -0.35
C ASP A 28 -5.14 -5.36 -1.06
N ILE A 29 -4.50 -4.75 -2.05
CA ILE A 29 -3.44 -5.38 -2.84
C ILE A 29 -2.21 -5.74 -1.99
N ASP A 30 -1.92 -5.02 -0.90
CA ASP A 30 -0.78 -5.33 -0.03
C ASP A 30 -1.05 -6.59 0.78
N THR A 31 -2.27 -6.73 1.30
CA THR A 31 -2.69 -7.96 2.00
C THR A 31 -2.76 -9.14 1.04
N TRP A 32 -3.29 -8.95 -0.17
CA TRP A 32 -3.33 -10.00 -1.19
C TRP A 32 -1.93 -10.52 -1.55
N TRP A 33 -0.95 -9.63 -1.78
CA TRP A 33 0.42 -10.04 -2.05
C TRP A 33 1.07 -10.77 -0.88
N ARG A 34 0.81 -10.32 0.35
CA ARG A 34 1.34 -10.97 1.56
C ARG A 34 0.87 -12.41 1.67
N ASP A 35 -0.43 -12.64 1.45
CA ASP A 35 -1.04 -13.96 1.53
C ASP A 35 -0.52 -14.87 0.42
N LEU A 36 -0.43 -14.36 -0.81
CA LEU A 36 0.10 -15.10 -1.96
C LEU A 36 1.57 -15.51 -1.74
N LEU A 37 2.42 -14.59 -1.27
CA LEU A 37 3.83 -14.88 -1.00
C LEU A 37 4.00 -15.91 0.12
N LEU A 38 3.18 -15.82 1.18
CA LEU A 38 3.18 -16.80 2.26
C LEU A 38 2.80 -18.21 1.75
N ILE A 39 1.76 -18.30 0.92
CA ILE A 39 1.36 -19.58 0.29
C ILE A 39 2.51 -20.11 -0.58
N GLY A 40 3.12 -19.25 -1.39
CA GLY A 40 4.25 -19.62 -2.24
C GLY A 40 5.45 -20.13 -1.44
N GLU A 41 5.76 -19.51 -0.30
CA GLU A 41 6.85 -19.94 0.59
C GLU A 41 6.55 -21.32 1.20
N VAL A 42 5.35 -21.50 1.75
CA VAL A 42 4.90 -22.79 2.34
C VAL A 42 4.91 -23.92 1.31
N ALA A 43 4.54 -23.61 0.07
CA ALA A 43 4.50 -24.59 -1.02
C ALA A 43 5.80 -24.67 -1.84
N CYS A 44 6.85 -23.96 -1.42
CA CYS A 44 8.18 -23.94 -2.06
C CYS A 44 8.14 -23.55 -3.55
N TRP A 45 7.33 -22.56 -3.91
CA TRP A 45 7.23 -22.05 -5.28
C TRP A 45 8.44 -21.21 -5.66
N THR A 46 8.86 -21.32 -6.92
CA THR A 46 9.84 -20.40 -7.51
C THR A 46 9.20 -19.04 -7.78
N GLU A 47 10.02 -18.01 -7.95
CA GLU A 47 9.52 -16.67 -8.32
C GLU A 47 8.75 -16.68 -9.66
N ASP A 48 9.17 -17.50 -10.63
CA ASP A 48 8.44 -17.67 -11.90
C ASP A 48 7.06 -18.29 -11.66
N ASN A 49 6.97 -19.32 -10.83
CA ASN A 49 5.69 -19.93 -10.46
C ASN A 49 4.77 -18.92 -9.74
N ILE A 50 5.31 -18.18 -8.77
CA ILE A 50 4.59 -17.12 -8.05
C ILE A 50 4.07 -16.06 -9.03
N THR A 51 4.92 -15.63 -9.97
CA THR A 51 4.55 -14.61 -10.97
C THR A 51 3.41 -15.10 -11.86
N ARG A 52 3.49 -16.33 -12.35
CA ARG A 52 2.45 -16.94 -13.20
C ARG A 52 1.14 -17.13 -12.44
N VAL A 53 1.20 -17.66 -11.22
CA VAL A 53 0.01 -17.82 -10.36
C VAL A 53 -0.61 -16.46 -10.07
N ALA A 54 0.18 -15.45 -9.71
CA ALA A 54 -0.31 -14.10 -9.45
C ALA A 54 -1.09 -13.54 -10.65
N ILE A 55 -0.54 -13.65 -11.87
CA ILE A 55 -1.22 -13.22 -13.10
C ILE A 55 -2.51 -13.99 -13.33
N MET A 56 -2.51 -15.31 -13.12
CA MET A 56 -3.69 -16.16 -13.31
C MET A 56 -4.79 -15.91 -12.28
N CYS A 57 -4.44 -15.43 -11.09
CA CYS A 57 -5.39 -15.06 -10.04
C CYS A 57 -5.98 -13.66 -10.23
N LEU A 58 -5.49 -12.86 -11.19
CA LEU A 58 -6.12 -11.59 -11.55
C LEU A 58 -7.41 -11.86 -12.33
N ILE A 59 -8.49 -11.23 -11.91
CA ILE A 59 -9.81 -11.28 -12.57
C ILE A 59 -10.38 -9.86 -12.69
N GLY A 60 -11.53 -9.71 -13.35
CA GLY A 60 -12.25 -8.42 -13.44
C GLY A 60 -11.40 -7.25 -13.97
N LYS A 61 -11.37 -6.15 -13.20
CA LYS A 61 -10.62 -4.93 -13.53
C LYS A 61 -9.11 -5.17 -13.51
N ALA A 62 -8.63 -6.00 -12.59
CA ALA A 62 -7.22 -6.36 -12.49
C ALA A 62 -6.73 -7.12 -13.72
N LEU A 63 -7.48 -8.12 -14.18
CA LEU A 63 -7.16 -8.86 -15.42
C LEU A 63 -7.21 -7.95 -16.64
N SER A 64 -8.22 -7.08 -16.73
CA SER A 64 -8.37 -6.14 -17.83
C SER A 64 -7.15 -5.22 -17.94
N TRP A 65 -6.68 -4.67 -16.82
CA TRP A 65 -5.44 -3.89 -16.76
C TRP A 65 -4.21 -4.71 -17.12
N ALA A 66 -4.05 -5.91 -16.54
CA ALA A 66 -2.90 -6.77 -16.79
C ALA A 66 -2.80 -7.16 -18.27
N SER A 67 -3.93 -7.44 -18.93
CA SER A 67 -3.96 -7.76 -20.37
C SER A 67 -3.42 -6.63 -21.26
N GLN A 68 -3.56 -5.38 -20.84
CA GLN A 68 -3.05 -4.22 -21.57
C GLN A 68 -1.56 -4.00 -21.31
N VAL A 69 -1.16 -4.17 -20.06
CA VAL A 69 0.18 -3.79 -19.58
C VAL A 69 1.22 -4.89 -19.84
N LEU A 70 0.83 -6.15 -19.69
CA LEU A 70 1.73 -7.30 -19.83
C LEU A 70 1.78 -7.85 -21.28
N ARG A 71 0.96 -7.31 -22.19
CA ARG A 71 0.88 -7.79 -23.58
C ARG A 71 2.25 -7.78 -24.26
N GLY A 72 2.72 -8.96 -24.64
CA GLY A 72 4.02 -9.14 -25.33
C GLY A 72 5.25 -8.91 -24.44
N LYS A 73 5.08 -8.84 -23.12
CA LYS A 73 6.15 -8.60 -22.14
C LYS A 73 6.22 -9.62 -21.02
N ILE A 74 5.33 -10.61 -20.99
CA ILE A 74 5.22 -11.59 -19.89
C ILE A 74 6.56 -12.24 -19.55
N ASP A 75 7.36 -12.62 -20.55
CA ASP A 75 8.64 -13.31 -20.35
C ASP A 75 9.76 -12.42 -19.77
N GLN A 76 9.53 -11.10 -19.69
CA GLN A 76 10.50 -10.12 -19.19
C GLN A 76 10.13 -9.55 -17.82
N ILE A 77 8.99 -9.97 -17.25
CA ILE A 77 8.47 -9.41 -16.02
C ILE A 77 8.97 -10.23 -14.84
N THR A 78 9.73 -9.58 -13.97
CA THR A 78 10.12 -10.14 -12.68
C THR A 78 8.97 -10.01 -11.68
N LEU A 79 8.99 -10.87 -10.65
CA LEU A 79 8.03 -10.81 -9.55
C LEU A 79 8.01 -9.42 -8.90
N GLU A 80 9.19 -8.86 -8.62
CA GLU A 80 9.34 -7.51 -8.05
C GLU A 80 8.68 -6.44 -8.93
N THR A 81 8.88 -6.50 -10.24
CA THR A 81 8.28 -5.56 -11.19
C THR A 81 6.75 -5.67 -11.19
N LEU A 82 6.22 -6.90 -11.17
CA LEU A 82 4.78 -7.13 -11.12
C LEU A 82 4.16 -6.59 -9.82
N ILE A 83 4.82 -6.82 -8.67
CA ILE A 83 4.40 -6.29 -7.37
C ILE A 83 4.35 -4.76 -7.41
N ALA A 84 5.43 -4.11 -7.88
CA ALA A 84 5.49 -2.66 -7.94
C ALA A 84 4.39 -2.07 -8.83
N MET A 85 4.14 -2.68 -10.00
CA MET A 85 3.13 -2.21 -10.95
C MET A 85 1.71 -2.39 -10.43
N THR A 86 1.40 -3.54 -9.83
CA THR A 86 0.08 -3.82 -9.25
C THR A 86 -0.19 -2.94 -8.02
N LYS A 87 0.78 -2.77 -7.12
CA LYS A 87 0.67 -1.85 -5.97
C LYS A 87 0.52 -0.40 -6.41
N LYS A 88 1.21 0.02 -7.47
CA LYS A 88 1.01 1.38 -8.02
C LYS A 88 -0.39 1.58 -8.59
N ARG A 89 -0.97 0.53 -9.19
CA ARG A 89 -2.28 0.61 -9.85
C ARG A 89 -3.45 0.47 -8.87
N PHE A 90 -3.38 -0.51 -7.98
CA PHE A 90 -4.46 -0.92 -7.07
C PHE A 90 -4.17 -0.60 -5.61
N GLY A 91 -2.97 -0.09 -5.30
CA GLY A 91 -2.65 0.43 -3.98
C GLY A 91 -3.60 1.56 -3.66
N SER A 92 -4.24 1.46 -2.51
CA SER A 92 -5.38 2.27 -2.14
C SER A 92 -4.99 3.75 -2.03
N SER A 93 -5.05 4.50 -3.13
CA SER A 93 -5.10 5.98 -3.07
C SER A 93 -6.34 6.43 -2.29
N SER A 94 -7.42 5.64 -2.27
CA SER A 94 -8.64 5.94 -1.52
C SER A 94 -8.43 5.94 0.00
N ASN A 95 -7.61 5.06 0.58
CA ASN A 95 -7.27 5.13 2.01
C ASN A 95 -6.42 6.36 2.34
N LYS A 96 -5.58 6.80 1.39
CA LYS A 96 -4.76 8.00 1.53
C LYS A 96 -5.63 9.26 1.47
N GLU A 97 -6.50 9.37 0.49
CA GLU A 97 -7.43 10.49 0.30
C GLU A 97 -8.49 10.55 1.39
N VAL A 98 -9.02 9.42 1.86
CA VAL A 98 -9.98 9.39 2.99
C VAL A 98 -9.28 9.77 4.29
N ALA A 99 -8.06 9.29 4.55
CA ALA A 99 -7.29 9.73 5.72
C ALA A 99 -6.94 11.22 5.66
N LEU A 100 -6.54 11.71 4.48
CA LEU A 100 -6.26 13.13 4.24
C LEU A 100 -7.53 13.99 4.37
N THR A 101 -8.66 13.55 3.83
CA THR A 101 -9.96 14.24 3.90
C THR A 101 -10.47 14.28 5.33
N LYS A 102 -10.33 13.19 6.10
CA LYS A 102 -10.62 13.18 7.54
C LYS A 102 -9.72 14.15 8.31
N PHE A 103 -8.45 14.27 7.91
CA PHE A 103 -7.50 15.19 8.52
C PHE A 103 -7.74 16.67 8.17
N ILE A 104 -8.12 16.96 6.92
CA ILE A 104 -8.44 18.32 6.47
C ILE A 104 -9.76 18.81 7.09
N ASN A 105 -10.74 17.92 7.23
CA ASN A 105 -12.04 18.26 7.80
C ASN A 105 -12.08 18.19 9.34
N LEU A 106 -10.96 17.92 10.00
CA LEU A 106 -10.87 17.97 11.46
C LEU A 106 -11.00 19.44 11.90
N PRO A 107 -12.02 19.79 12.71
CA PRO A 107 -12.13 21.15 13.25
C PRO A 107 -10.92 21.44 14.14
N THR A 108 -10.61 22.73 14.31
CA THR A 108 -9.52 23.20 15.18
C THR A 108 -9.67 22.56 16.55
N ALA A 109 -8.64 21.83 17.01
CA ALA A 109 -8.71 21.12 18.27
C ALA A 109 -8.92 22.13 19.41
N LYS A 110 -9.96 21.89 20.22
CA LYS A 110 -10.34 22.76 21.35
C LYS A 110 -9.72 22.29 22.67
N SER A 111 -9.21 21.06 22.70
CA SER A 111 -8.55 20.47 23.88
C SER A 111 -7.21 19.83 23.54
N ASN A 112 -6.34 19.69 24.55
CA ASN A 112 -5.04 19.02 24.42
C ASN A 112 -5.18 17.53 24.01
N GLN A 113 -6.29 16.87 24.38
CA GLN A 113 -6.57 15.49 23.97
C GLN A 113 -6.87 15.40 22.48
N GLU A 114 -7.75 16.26 21.96
CA GLU A 114 -8.05 16.35 20.52
C GLU A 114 -6.80 16.69 19.71
N TYR A 115 -5.93 17.55 20.25
CA TYR A 115 -4.66 17.88 19.62
C TYR A 115 -3.70 16.68 19.58
N SER A 116 -3.63 15.88 20.64
CA SER A 116 -2.82 14.66 20.68
C SER A 116 -3.32 13.59 19.71
N GLU A 117 -4.64 13.44 19.55
CA GLU A 117 -5.21 12.53 18.56
C GLU A 117 -4.94 12.98 17.13
N MET A 118 -5.03 14.29 16.87
CA MET A 118 -4.65 14.88 15.59
C MET A 118 -3.17 14.67 15.29
N LEU A 119 -2.27 14.88 16.26
CA LEU A 119 -0.84 14.58 16.09
C LEU A 119 -0.60 13.11 15.79
N ARG A 120 -1.31 12.19 16.46
CA ARG A 120 -1.20 10.75 16.18
C ARG A 120 -1.66 10.40 14.77
N MET A 121 -2.74 11.03 14.29
CA MET A 121 -3.18 10.89 12.90
C MET A 121 -2.16 11.47 11.92
N ALA A 122 -1.58 12.63 12.22
CA ALA A 122 -0.53 13.25 11.42
C ALA A 122 0.71 12.33 11.30
N THR A 123 1.15 11.73 12.41
CA THR A 123 2.26 10.77 12.41
C THR A 123 1.96 9.55 11.55
N ALA A 124 0.76 8.98 11.66
CA ALA A 124 0.35 7.85 10.81
C ALA A 124 0.27 8.22 9.31
N ILE A 125 -0.07 9.47 8.99
CA ILE A 125 -0.08 10.00 7.61
C ILE A 125 1.35 10.17 7.08
N ASN A 126 2.27 10.63 7.93
CA ASN A 126 3.70 10.77 7.60
C ASN A 126 4.39 9.42 7.38
N GLU A 127 4.10 8.43 8.24
CA GLU A 127 4.66 7.07 8.13
C GLU A 127 4.21 6.35 6.85
N LYS A 128 3.05 6.73 6.30
CA LYS A 128 2.51 6.18 5.05
C LYS A 128 2.92 6.97 3.80
N ASP A 129 3.82 7.95 3.96
CA ASP A 129 4.36 8.83 2.90
C ASP A 129 3.25 9.41 2.01
N ILE A 130 2.16 9.86 2.65
CA ILE A 130 0.96 10.35 1.96
C ILE A 130 1.14 11.80 1.51
N ILE A 131 1.82 12.62 2.32
CA ILE A 131 2.15 14.02 2.02
C ILE A 131 3.56 14.37 2.48
N THR A 132 4.12 15.41 1.87
CA THR A 132 5.41 15.95 2.30
C THR A 132 5.33 16.49 3.73
N ARG A 133 6.41 16.27 4.51
CA ARG A 133 6.53 16.72 5.91
C ARG A 133 6.20 18.20 6.09
N GLN A 134 6.52 19.01 5.09
CA GLN A 134 6.29 20.46 5.10
C GLN A 134 4.79 20.80 5.04
N THR A 135 4.03 20.11 4.19
CA THR A 135 2.57 20.29 4.09
C THR A 135 1.88 19.77 5.35
N LEU A 136 2.35 18.64 5.90
CA LEU A 136 1.83 18.10 7.16
C LEU A 136 2.05 19.07 8.32
N ALA A 137 3.24 19.66 8.43
CA ALA A 137 3.56 20.64 9.46
C ALA A 137 2.67 21.88 9.36
N GLN A 138 2.42 22.38 8.14
CA GLN A 138 1.52 23.51 7.92
C GLN A 138 0.08 23.19 8.34
N MET A 139 -0.42 22.00 8.01
CA MET A 139 -1.77 21.56 8.41
C MET A 139 -1.92 21.38 9.92
N VAL A 140 -0.91 20.82 10.60
CA VAL A 140 -0.89 20.70 12.06
C VAL A 140 -0.92 22.07 12.71
N VAL A 141 -0.12 23.03 12.23
CA VAL A 141 -0.07 24.40 12.78
C VAL A 141 -1.40 25.14 12.60
N GLN A 142 -2.06 24.97 11.45
CA GLN A 142 -3.37 25.59 11.17
C GLN A 142 -4.47 25.07 12.11
N ASN A 143 -4.45 23.78 12.43
CA ASN A 143 -5.44 23.13 13.29
C ASN A 143 -5.07 23.12 14.79
N THR A 144 -3.92 23.72 15.15
CA THR A 144 -3.48 23.85 16.55
C THR A 144 -4.32 24.88 17.31
N PRO A 145 -4.74 24.60 18.56
CA PRO A 145 -5.39 25.58 19.43
C PRO A 145 -4.54 26.85 19.61
N SER A 146 -5.18 28.01 19.74
CA SER A 146 -4.52 29.32 19.87
C SER A 146 -3.43 29.34 20.95
N ASP A 147 -3.66 28.61 22.04
CA ASP A 147 -2.83 28.62 23.24
C ASP A 147 -1.51 27.85 23.03
N ILE A 148 -1.53 26.79 22.21
CA ILE A 148 -0.34 26.00 21.85
C ILE A 148 0.40 26.64 20.66
N ARG A 149 -0.31 27.34 19.78
CA ARG A 149 0.28 28.01 18.62
C ARG A 149 1.32 29.05 19.03
N GLY A 150 1.08 29.78 20.12
CA GLY A 150 2.07 30.70 20.71
C GLY A 150 3.33 29.99 21.19
N CYS A 151 3.19 28.83 21.85
CA CYS A 151 4.33 28.04 22.32
C CYS A 151 5.14 27.42 21.18
N LEU A 152 4.47 26.94 20.12
CA LEU A 152 5.13 26.38 18.93
C LEU A 152 5.89 27.45 18.14
N TYR A 153 5.36 28.66 18.04
CA TYR A 153 6.05 29.77 17.38
C TYR A 153 7.32 30.17 18.14
N GLN A 154 7.25 30.22 19.47
CA GLN A 154 8.43 30.47 20.31
C GLN A 154 9.45 29.33 20.26
N ALA A 155 9.01 28.07 20.27
CA ALA A 155 9.90 26.91 20.14
C ALA A 155 10.56 26.84 18.75
N GLY A 156 9.84 27.21 17.69
CA GLY A 156 10.40 27.29 16.32
C GLY A 156 11.43 28.40 16.15
N LEU A 157 11.29 29.52 16.87
CA LEU A 157 12.30 30.57 16.93
C LEU A 157 13.54 30.13 17.71
N ALA A 158 13.36 29.40 18.82
CA ALA A 158 14.46 28.87 19.64
C ALA A 158 15.23 27.71 18.98
N ALA A 159 14.62 26.98 18.05
CA ALA A 159 15.28 25.90 17.31
C ALA A 159 16.10 26.38 16.11
N ASN A 160 15.89 27.63 15.66
CA ASN A 160 16.61 28.26 14.54
C ASN A 160 17.68 29.27 14.99
N SER A 161 17.93 29.36 16.30
CA SER A 161 19.05 30.08 16.93
C SER A 161 20.11 29.11 17.40
#